data_AF-A0A7W1VC50-F1
#
_entry.id   AF-A0A7W1VC50-F1
#
_cell.length_a   1.000
_cell.length_b   1.000
_cell.length_c   1.000
_cell.angle_alpha   90.00
_cell.angle_beta   90.00
_cell.angle_gamma   90.00
#
_symmetry.space_group_name_H-M   'P 1'
#
loop_
_entity.id
_entity.type
_entity.pdbx_description
1 polymer ?
#
loop_
_entity_poly.entity_id
_entity_poly.type
_entity_poly.pdbx_seq_one_letter_code
_entity_poly.pdbx_strand_id
1 'polypeptide(L)'
;MSREQIIAVTKEIAKEPNNANLYLKRAELYRLHEEWKNSEKDFNRAEKLNPNLAVVDLGRGKLWLDAKRFSSAKSALERFLTKEPNSFEAVLTLARVSSKLNQTENAVKYFTQAIALSPKDSAEIYLERSLLLGERGRFDEALRGLDEGIERFGGLVVLQNAAIDLEVKRKRYDAALTRLEKLAATMPRKESFLLKRGEILLTAGKKCEARKAFIESLNAIETLSDFRKNVRALQTMKTHLQKFLKQTPSKNCE
;
A
#
# COMPACT_ATOMS: atom_id res chain seq x y z
N MET A 1 -9.47 17.24 -16.92
CA MET A 1 -9.58 15.82 -17.30
C MET A 1 -10.83 15.16 -16.72
N SER A 2 -10.95 14.84 -15.42
CA SER A 2 -12.10 14.07 -14.91
C SER A 2 -13.42 14.84 -14.75
N ARG A 3 -13.40 16.16 -14.46
CA ARG A 3 -14.61 17.00 -14.49
C ARG A 3 -15.21 17.15 -15.89
N GLU A 4 -14.36 17.20 -16.93
CA GLU A 4 -14.83 17.24 -18.32
C GLU A 4 -15.54 15.93 -18.70
N GLN A 5 -15.11 14.80 -18.13
CA GLN A 5 -15.79 13.52 -18.31
C GLN A 5 -17.20 13.53 -17.69
N ILE A 6 -17.40 14.16 -16.52
CA ILE A 6 -18.74 14.31 -15.93
C ILE A 6 -19.65 15.11 -16.85
N ILE A 7 -19.14 16.20 -17.44
CA ILE A 7 -19.90 17.04 -18.38
C ILE A 7 -20.24 16.24 -19.66
N ALA A 8 -19.27 15.50 -20.20
CA ALA A 8 -19.47 14.66 -21.38
C ALA A 8 -20.55 13.59 -21.14
N VAL A 9 -20.44 12.83 -20.05
CA VAL A 9 -21.43 11.81 -19.70
C VAL A 9 -22.79 12.44 -19.40
N THR A 10 -22.84 13.64 -18.82
CA THR A 10 -24.11 14.37 -18.63
C THR A 10 -24.79 14.72 -19.95
N LYS A 11 -24.03 15.12 -20.97
CA LYS A 11 -24.56 15.34 -22.33
C LYS A 11 -25.04 14.03 -22.97
N GLU A 12 -24.35 12.91 -22.74
CA GLU A 12 -24.79 11.59 -23.20
C GLU A 12 -26.11 11.17 -22.52
N ILE A 13 -26.22 11.35 -21.20
CA ILE A 13 -27.46 11.07 -20.44
C ILE A 13 -28.63 11.91 -20.97
N ALA A 14 -28.40 13.16 -21.37
CA ALA A 14 -29.46 13.99 -21.96
C ALA A 14 -29.99 13.43 -23.29
N LYS A 15 -29.16 12.70 -24.05
CA LYS A 15 -29.55 12.01 -25.29
C LYS A 15 -30.19 10.65 -25.01
N GLU A 16 -29.70 9.94 -23.99
CA GLU A 16 -30.13 8.59 -23.62
C GLU A 16 -30.53 8.49 -22.13
N PRO A 17 -31.64 9.12 -21.69
CA PRO A 17 -32.00 9.27 -20.27
C PRO A 17 -32.40 7.98 -19.55
N ASN A 18 -32.54 6.88 -20.30
CA ASN A 18 -32.89 5.56 -19.77
C ASN A 18 -31.72 4.56 -19.82
N ASN A 19 -30.52 5.00 -20.20
CA ASN A 19 -29.34 4.13 -20.22
C ASN A 19 -28.69 4.06 -18.82
N ALA A 20 -28.95 2.97 -18.09
CA ALA A 20 -28.44 2.75 -16.74
C ALA A 20 -26.90 2.83 -16.64
N ASN A 21 -26.18 2.41 -17.69
CA ASN A 21 -24.71 2.39 -17.70
C ASN A 21 -24.10 3.80 -17.70
N LEU A 22 -24.79 4.79 -18.29
CA LEU A 22 -24.32 6.18 -18.26
C LEU A 22 -24.41 6.76 -16.86
N TYR A 23 -25.47 6.45 -16.11
CA TYR A 23 -25.60 6.84 -14.71
C TYR A 23 -24.54 6.15 -13.84
N LEU A 24 -24.28 4.86 -14.03
CA LEU A 24 -23.15 4.17 -13.36
C LEU A 24 -21.82 4.87 -13.60
N LYS A 25 -21.51 5.15 -14.88
CA LYS A 25 -20.27 5.80 -15.28
C LYS A 25 -20.12 7.18 -14.61
N ARG A 26 -21.20 7.98 -14.58
CA ARG A 26 -21.18 9.29 -13.92
C ARG A 26 -21.11 9.16 -12.40
N ALA A 27 -21.75 8.16 -11.81
CA ALA A 27 -21.65 7.88 -10.38
C ALA A 27 -20.21 7.60 -9.94
N GLU A 28 -19.48 6.78 -10.69
CA GLU A 28 -18.05 6.51 -10.45
C GLU A 28 -17.20 7.78 -10.58
N LEU A 29 -17.47 8.62 -11.58
CA LEU A 29 -16.78 9.91 -11.72
C LEU A 29 -17.07 10.84 -10.53
N TYR A 30 -18.32 10.91 -10.08
CA TYR A 30 -18.68 11.67 -8.88
C TYR A 30 -18.01 11.12 -7.62
N ARG A 31 -17.87 9.79 -7.48
CA ARG A 31 -17.12 9.17 -6.39
C ARG A 31 -15.65 9.63 -6.40
N LEU A 32 -14.99 9.57 -7.55
CA LEU A 32 -13.59 10.01 -7.69
C LEU A 32 -13.40 11.51 -7.40
N HIS A 33 -14.47 12.30 -7.50
CA HIS A 33 -14.50 13.73 -7.17
C HIS A 33 -15.02 14.04 -5.76
N GLU A 34 -15.23 13.01 -4.94
CA GLU A 34 -15.76 13.14 -3.59
C GLU A 34 -17.18 13.75 -3.52
N GLU A 35 -17.92 13.73 -4.63
CA GLU A 35 -19.30 14.20 -4.74
C GLU A 35 -20.29 13.10 -4.33
N TRP A 36 -20.20 12.68 -3.07
CA TRP A 36 -20.88 11.48 -2.54
C TRP A 36 -22.39 11.45 -2.80
N LYS A 37 -23.07 12.59 -2.59
CA LYS A 37 -24.53 12.72 -2.80
C LYS A 37 -24.92 12.58 -4.26
N ASN A 38 -24.11 13.11 -5.18
CA ASN A 38 -24.39 13.01 -6.62
C ASN A 38 -24.12 11.59 -7.13
N SER A 39 -23.04 10.97 -6.64
CA SER A 39 -22.73 9.57 -6.90
C SER A 39 -23.88 8.64 -6.45
N GLU A 40 -24.38 8.82 -5.22
CA GLU A 40 -25.50 8.03 -4.70
C GLU A 40 -26.78 8.18 -5.54
N LYS A 41 -27.12 9.42 -5.93
CA LYS A 41 -28.28 9.70 -6.79
C LYS A 41 -28.18 8.95 -8.12
N ASP A 42 -27.00 8.95 -8.74
CA ASP A 42 -26.79 8.27 -10.01
C ASP A 42 -26.79 6.74 -9.86
N PHE A 43 -26.21 6.18 -8.79
CA PHE A 43 -26.35 4.75 -8.50
C PHE A 43 -27.81 4.34 -8.29
N ASN A 44 -28.58 5.15 -7.55
CA ASN A 44 -30.02 4.91 -7.36
C ASN A 44 -30.80 4.99 -8.67
N ARG A 45 -30.42 5.90 -9.58
CA ARG A 45 -31.05 6.00 -10.90
C ARG A 45 -30.69 4.81 -11.79
N ALA A 46 -29.43 4.37 -11.78
CA ALA A 46 -28.99 3.19 -12.51
C ALA A 46 -29.74 1.93 -12.07
N GLU A 47 -29.88 1.70 -10.75
CA GLU A 47 -30.63 0.59 -10.20
C GLU A 47 -32.12 0.61 -10.59
N LYS A 48 -32.76 1.79 -10.56
CA LYS A 48 -34.16 1.93 -11.00
C LYS A 48 -34.35 1.60 -12.48
N LEU A 49 -33.38 1.95 -13.32
CA LEU A 49 -33.43 1.67 -14.75
C LEU A 49 -33.10 0.21 -15.07
N ASN A 50 -32.21 -0.41 -14.29
CA ASN A 50 -31.87 -1.83 -14.41
C ASN A 50 -31.59 -2.46 -13.03
N PRO A 51 -32.59 -3.10 -12.40
CA PRO A 51 -32.44 -3.71 -11.08
C PRO A 51 -31.49 -4.92 -11.03
N ASN A 52 -31.21 -5.53 -12.18
CA ASN A 52 -30.35 -6.72 -12.27
C ASN A 52 -28.86 -6.37 -12.40
N LEU A 53 -28.53 -5.09 -12.45
CA LEU A 53 -27.17 -4.60 -12.67
C LEU A 53 -26.32 -4.72 -11.39
N ALA A 54 -25.79 -5.93 -11.13
CA ALA A 54 -25.03 -6.25 -9.93
C ALA A 54 -23.91 -5.24 -9.65
N VAL A 55 -23.22 -4.77 -10.69
CA VAL A 55 -22.10 -3.80 -10.58
C VAL A 55 -22.48 -2.49 -9.86
N VAL A 56 -23.78 -2.13 -9.76
CA VAL A 56 -24.25 -1.02 -8.92
C VAL A 56 -23.82 -1.22 -7.45
N ASP A 57 -23.97 -2.43 -6.92
CA ASP A 57 -23.63 -2.74 -5.52
C ASP A 57 -22.11 -2.74 -5.29
N LEU A 58 -21.32 -3.16 -6.27
CA LEU A 58 -19.86 -3.00 -6.23
C LEU A 58 -19.46 -1.51 -6.20
N GLY A 59 -20.05 -0.68 -7.07
CA GLY A 59 -19.81 0.76 -7.11
C GLY A 59 -20.22 1.46 -5.81
N ARG A 60 -21.38 1.11 -5.24
CA ARG A 60 -21.81 1.56 -3.91
C ARG A 60 -20.85 1.12 -2.80
N GLY A 61 -20.34 -0.10 -2.88
CA GLY A 61 -19.32 -0.61 -1.97
C GLY A 61 -18.07 0.28 -1.93
N LYS A 62 -17.54 0.64 -3.11
CA LYS A 62 -16.41 1.56 -3.25
C LYS A 62 -16.76 2.97 -2.78
N LEU A 63 -17.92 3.49 -3.18
CA LEU A 63 -18.40 4.82 -2.79
C LEU A 63 -18.47 4.96 -1.26
N TRP A 64 -19.01 3.96 -0.58
CA TRP A 64 -19.14 3.96 0.88
C TRP A 64 -17.84 3.68 1.60
N LEU A 65 -16.91 2.94 1.00
CA LEU A 65 -15.55 2.85 1.53
C LEU A 65 -14.87 4.24 1.51
N ASP A 66 -14.92 4.94 0.39
CA ASP A 66 -14.29 6.26 0.22
C ASP A 66 -14.95 7.34 1.11
N ALA A 67 -16.28 7.31 1.19
CA ALA A 67 -17.06 8.16 2.08
C ALA A 67 -16.97 7.76 3.58
N LYS A 68 -16.13 6.78 3.94
CA LYS A 68 -15.92 6.26 5.30
C LYS A 68 -17.17 5.69 5.99
N ARG A 69 -18.17 5.29 5.20
CA ARG A 69 -19.41 4.62 5.64
C ARG A 69 -19.26 3.11 5.58
N PHE A 70 -18.33 2.56 6.37
CA PHE A 70 -17.85 1.19 6.20
C PHE A 70 -18.94 0.11 6.36
N SER A 71 -19.92 0.28 7.26
CA SER A 71 -21.02 -0.69 7.41
C SER A 71 -21.89 -0.74 6.15
N SER A 72 -22.20 0.41 5.54
CA SER A 72 -22.95 0.47 4.28
C SER A 72 -22.14 -0.12 3.13
N ALA A 73 -20.82 0.11 3.10
CA ALA A 73 -19.91 -0.48 2.12
C ALA A 73 -19.93 -2.01 2.20
N LYS A 74 -19.82 -2.56 3.42
CA LYS A 74 -19.84 -4.00 3.68
C LYS A 74 -21.11 -4.64 3.14
N SER A 75 -22.29 -4.11 3.51
CA SER A 75 -23.57 -4.67 3.07
C SER A 75 -23.75 -4.62 1.55
N ALA A 76 -23.26 -3.57 0.88
CA ALA A 76 -23.31 -3.49 -0.58
C ALA A 76 -22.40 -4.54 -1.24
N LEU A 77 -21.17 -4.68 -0.76
CA LEU A 77 -20.22 -5.67 -1.28
C LEU A 77 -20.69 -7.11 -1.03
N GLU A 78 -21.29 -7.39 0.13
CA GLU A 78 -21.88 -8.71 0.43
C GLU A 78 -23.01 -9.06 -0.54
N ARG A 79 -23.92 -8.11 -0.84
CA ARG A 79 -24.95 -8.31 -1.87
C ARG A 79 -24.38 -8.51 -3.27
N PHE A 80 -23.29 -7.82 -3.61
CA PHE A 80 -22.62 -8.03 -4.88
C PHE A 80 -22.02 -9.44 -4.97
N LEU A 81 -21.33 -9.87 -3.91
CA LEU A 81 -20.67 -11.17 -3.84
C LEU A 81 -21.64 -12.37 -3.79
N THR A 82 -22.92 -12.19 -3.44
CA THR A 82 -23.91 -13.27 -3.61
C THR A 82 -24.19 -13.58 -5.08
N LYS A 83 -23.98 -12.61 -5.98
CA LYS A 83 -24.14 -12.76 -7.43
C LYS A 83 -22.82 -13.12 -8.11
N GLU A 84 -21.74 -12.46 -7.69
CA GLU A 84 -20.40 -12.58 -8.30
C GLU A 84 -19.35 -12.98 -7.24
N PRO A 85 -19.38 -14.24 -6.74
CA PRO A 85 -18.61 -14.66 -5.56
C PRO A 85 -17.09 -14.62 -5.72
N ASN A 86 -16.60 -14.67 -6.97
CA ASN A 86 -15.18 -14.71 -7.30
C ASN A 86 -14.66 -13.37 -7.85
N SER A 87 -15.39 -12.27 -7.65
CA SER A 87 -14.92 -10.95 -8.05
C SER A 87 -13.76 -10.51 -7.16
N PHE A 88 -12.54 -10.58 -7.72
CA PHE A 88 -11.32 -10.10 -7.08
C PHE A 88 -11.47 -8.70 -6.48
N GLU A 89 -12.01 -7.76 -7.27
CA GLU A 89 -12.15 -6.36 -6.86
C GLU A 89 -13.10 -6.21 -5.67
N ALA A 90 -14.23 -6.92 -5.67
CA ALA A 90 -15.18 -6.88 -4.58
C ALA A 90 -14.63 -7.49 -3.30
N VAL A 91 -13.96 -8.66 -3.39
CA VAL A 91 -13.32 -9.33 -2.26
C VAL A 91 -12.23 -8.45 -1.65
N LEU A 92 -11.38 -7.84 -2.47
CA LEU A 92 -10.33 -6.92 -2.00
C LEU A 92 -10.93 -5.68 -1.33
N THR A 93 -11.97 -5.09 -1.92
CA THR A 93 -12.67 -3.94 -1.32
C THR A 93 -13.30 -4.34 0.02
N LEU A 94 -13.88 -5.54 0.12
CA LEU A 94 -14.47 -6.05 1.35
C LEU A 94 -13.41 -6.34 2.43
N ALA A 95 -12.22 -6.79 2.05
CA ALA A 95 -11.09 -6.92 2.96
C ALA A 95 -10.70 -5.57 3.58
N ARG A 96 -10.55 -4.53 2.75
CA ARG A 96 -10.24 -3.16 3.16
C ARG A 96 -11.34 -2.58 4.07
N VAL A 97 -12.61 -2.76 3.70
CA VAL A 97 -13.76 -2.36 4.53
C VAL A 97 -13.73 -3.06 5.89
N SER A 98 -13.51 -4.38 5.91
CA SER A 98 -13.44 -5.17 7.15
C SER A 98 -12.29 -4.73 8.04
N SER A 99 -11.15 -4.36 7.44
CA SER A 99 -10.01 -3.78 8.16
C SER A 99 -10.40 -2.46 8.84
N LYS A 100 -11.10 -1.55 8.13
CA LYS A 100 -11.55 -0.28 8.69
C LYS A 100 -12.64 -0.44 9.77
N LEU A 101 -13.39 -1.54 9.73
CA LEU A 101 -14.33 -1.94 10.78
C LEU A 101 -13.66 -2.64 11.98
N ASN A 102 -12.32 -2.72 12.03
CA ASN A 102 -11.56 -3.45 13.04
C ASN A 102 -11.85 -4.96 13.12
N GLN A 103 -12.46 -5.54 12.07
CA GLN A 103 -12.78 -6.96 11.96
C GLN A 103 -11.58 -7.72 11.37
N THR A 104 -10.49 -7.80 12.14
CA THR A 104 -9.20 -8.33 11.65
C THR A 104 -9.31 -9.72 11.04
N GLU A 105 -9.96 -10.68 11.70
CA GLU A 105 -10.04 -12.05 11.17
C GLU A 105 -10.78 -12.12 9.83
N ASN A 106 -11.88 -11.38 9.70
CA ASN A 106 -12.60 -11.28 8.43
C ASN A 106 -11.74 -10.61 7.36
N ALA A 107 -11.06 -9.52 7.69
CA ALA A 107 -10.19 -8.83 6.76
C ALA A 107 -9.03 -9.71 6.27
N VAL A 108 -8.37 -10.45 7.17
CA VAL A 108 -7.31 -11.41 6.82
C VAL A 108 -7.84 -12.53 5.92
N LYS A 109 -9.04 -13.05 6.22
CA LYS A 109 -9.71 -14.05 5.37
C LYS A 109 -9.99 -13.50 3.97
N TYR A 110 -10.56 -12.31 3.86
CA TYR A 110 -10.85 -11.68 2.57
C TYR A 110 -9.57 -11.29 1.80
N PHE A 111 -8.52 -10.81 2.47
CA PHE A 111 -7.23 -10.58 1.81
C PHE A 111 -6.63 -11.88 1.28
N THR A 112 -6.74 -12.97 2.03
CA THR A 112 -6.26 -14.30 1.59
C THR A 112 -7.05 -14.80 0.38
N GLN A 113 -8.37 -14.61 0.38
CA GLN A 113 -9.20 -14.91 -0.78
C GLN A 113 -8.85 -14.01 -1.98
N ALA A 114 -8.62 -12.71 -1.77
CA ALA A 114 -8.21 -11.79 -2.82
C ALA A 114 -6.86 -12.20 -3.44
N ILE A 115 -5.90 -12.65 -2.62
CA ILE A 115 -4.61 -13.19 -3.10
C ILE A 115 -4.78 -14.44 -3.96
N ALA A 116 -5.71 -15.33 -3.61
CA ALA A 116 -6.03 -16.52 -4.41
C ALA A 116 -6.69 -16.15 -5.75
N LEU A 117 -7.49 -15.08 -5.77
CA LEU A 117 -8.16 -14.55 -6.97
C LEU A 117 -7.28 -13.56 -7.76
N SER A 118 -6.08 -13.21 -7.27
CA SER A 118 -5.41 -11.99 -7.71
C SER A 118 -4.85 -12.09 -9.14
N PRO A 119 -4.91 -10.99 -9.91
CA PRO A 119 -4.09 -10.83 -11.10
C PRO A 119 -2.59 -10.99 -10.81
N LYS A 120 -1.80 -11.22 -11.86
CA LYS A 120 -0.35 -11.49 -11.77
C LYS A 120 0.49 -10.36 -11.13
N ASP A 121 -0.04 -9.15 -10.97
CA ASP A 121 0.70 -7.96 -10.53
C ASP A 121 0.15 -7.32 -9.23
N SER A 122 -0.46 -8.11 -8.33
CA SER A 122 -1.08 -7.59 -7.10
C SER A 122 -0.26 -7.80 -5.82
N ALA A 123 1.04 -7.42 -5.86
CA ALA A 123 1.92 -7.51 -4.70
C ALA A 123 1.46 -6.66 -3.48
N GLU A 124 0.75 -5.56 -3.74
CA GLU A 124 0.15 -4.67 -2.72
C GLU A 124 -0.68 -5.43 -1.68
N ILE A 125 -1.39 -6.48 -2.06
CA ILE A 125 -2.32 -7.19 -1.17
C ILE A 125 -1.56 -7.91 -0.04
N TYR A 126 -0.37 -8.43 -0.34
CA TYR A 126 0.50 -9.07 0.65
C TYR A 126 0.98 -8.04 1.69
N LEU A 127 1.28 -6.83 1.24
CA LEU A 127 1.64 -5.70 2.10
C LEU A 127 0.47 -5.31 3.00
N GLU A 128 -0.72 -5.09 2.44
CA GLU A 128 -1.92 -4.71 3.22
C GLU A 128 -2.27 -5.76 4.29
N ARG A 129 -2.27 -7.05 3.91
CA ARG A 129 -2.52 -8.16 4.83
C ARG A 129 -1.47 -8.20 5.95
N SER A 130 -0.20 -8.05 5.60
CA SER A 130 0.91 -8.08 6.54
C SER A 130 0.88 -6.90 7.53
N LEU A 131 0.59 -5.69 7.06
CA LEU A 131 0.45 -4.51 7.91
C LEU A 131 -0.68 -4.69 8.92
N LEU A 132 -1.84 -5.16 8.49
CA LEU A 132 -2.97 -5.47 9.37
C LEU A 132 -2.60 -6.50 10.45
N LEU A 133 -1.92 -7.59 10.07
CA LEU A 133 -1.46 -8.61 11.00
C LEU A 133 -0.42 -8.06 11.99
N GLY A 134 0.53 -7.24 11.51
CA GLY A 134 1.58 -6.62 12.30
C GLY A 134 1.09 -5.53 13.27
N GLU A 135 -0.02 -4.85 12.95
CA GLU A 135 -0.72 -3.95 13.87
C GLU A 135 -1.39 -4.72 15.02
N ARG A 136 -1.83 -5.96 14.75
CA ARG A 136 -2.45 -6.86 15.73
C ARG A 136 -1.49 -7.82 16.43
N GLY A 137 -0.18 -7.62 16.24
CA GLY A 137 0.87 -8.42 16.89
C GLY A 137 1.07 -9.83 16.31
N ARG A 138 0.38 -10.19 15.22
CA ARG A 138 0.50 -11.48 14.52
C ARG A 138 1.70 -11.49 13.59
N PHE A 139 2.87 -11.22 14.16
CA PHE A 139 4.08 -10.92 13.39
C PHE A 139 4.61 -12.09 12.55
N ASP A 140 4.55 -13.32 13.07
CA ASP A 140 5.04 -14.49 12.32
C ASP A 140 4.17 -14.80 11.10
N GLU A 141 2.87 -14.52 11.17
CA GLU A 141 1.97 -14.65 10.02
C GLU A 141 2.17 -13.53 9.00
N ALA A 142 2.38 -12.31 9.47
CA ALA A 142 2.71 -11.17 8.63
C ALA A 142 4.02 -11.40 7.85
N LEU A 143 5.07 -11.88 8.52
CA LEU A 143 6.36 -12.21 7.88
C LEU A 143 6.21 -13.34 6.86
N ARG A 144 5.54 -14.44 7.22
CA ARG A 144 5.27 -15.55 6.27
C ARG A 144 4.51 -15.07 5.03
N GLY A 145 3.50 -14.22 5.22
CA GLY A 145 2.77 -13.62 4.11
C GLY A 145 3.63 -12.71 3.24
N LEU A 146 4.55 -11.94 3.82
CA LEU A 146 5.49 -11.15 3.03
C LEU A 146 6.48 -12.03 2.25
N ASP A 147 6.98 -13.10 2.88
CA ASP A 147 7.90 -14.05 2.23
C ASP A 147 7.22 -14.75 1.03
N GLU A 148 5.95 -15.15 1.16
CA GLU A 148 5.14 -15.66 0.05
C GLU A 148 5.06 -14.65 -1.11
N GLY A 149 4.83 -13.37 -0.80
CA GLY A 149 4.83 -12.30 -1.81
C GLY A 149 6.20 -12.07 -2.44
N ILE A 150 7.28 -12.10 -1.66
CA ILE A 150 8.65 -11.95 -2.16
C ILE A 150 9.01 -13.10 -3.10
N GLU A 151 8.61 -14.32 -2.78
CA GLU A 151 8.85 -15.49 -3.63
C GLU A 151 8.08 -15.38 -4.95
N ARG A 152 6.81 -14.95 -4.89
CA ARG A 152 5.94 -14.88 -6.08
C ARG A 152 6.28 -13.74 -7.04
N PHE A 153 6.61 -12.56 -6.52
CA PHE A 153 6.83 -11.35 -7.33
C PHE A 153 8.32 -10.98 -7.46
N GLY A 154 9.21 -11.81 -6.91
CA GLY A 154 10.63 -11.51 -6.77
C GLY A 154 10.90 -10.49 -5.65
N GLY A 155 12.16 -10.07 -5.55
CA GLY A 155 12.66 -9.15 -4.51
C GLY A 155 12.17 -7.71 -4.62
N LEU A 156 10.86 -7.49 -4.80
CA LEU A 156 10.24 -6.17 -4.76
C LEU A 156 10.63 -5.47 -3.45
N VAL A 157 11.34 -4.34 -3.60
CA VAL A 157 11.90 -3.56 -2.48
C VAL A 157 10.83 -3.24 -1.44
N VAL A 158 9.59 -2.99 -1.87
CA VAL A 158 8.48 -2.66 -0.96
C VAL A 158 8.13 -3.79 0.01
N LEU A 159 8.07 -5.05 -0.47
CA LEU A 159 7.75 -6.20 0.38
C LEU A 159 8.91 -6.53 1.32
N GLN A 160 10.14 -6.43 0.82
CA GLN A 160 11.35 -6.63 1.62
C GLN A 160 11.49 -5.57 2.72
N ASN A 161 11.25 -4.30 2.40
CA ASN A 161 11.27 -3.22 3.40
C ASN A 161 10.21 -3.43 4.48
N ALA A 162 9.00 -3.85 4.10
CA ALA A 162 7.96 -4.17 5.07
C ALA A 162 8.37 -5.32 6.00
N ALA A 163 9.04 -6.35 5.48
CA ALA A 163 9.54 -7.46 6.30
C ALA A 163 10.66 -7.00 7.25
N ILE A 164 11.59 -6.19 6.76
CA ILE A 164 12.67 -5.59 7.56
C ILE A 164 12.09 -4.73 8.69
N ASP A 165 11.16 -3.83 8.38
CA ASP A 165 10.54 -2.95 9.36
C ASP A 165 9.77 -3.73 10.44
N LEU A 166 9.14 -4.84 10.05
CA LEU A 166 8.46 -5.73 10.97
C LEU A 166 9.44 -6.46 11.92
N GLU A 167 10.58 -6.93 11.41
CA GLU A 167 11.64 -7.52 12.25
C GLU A 167 12.24 -6.47 13.22
N VAL A 168 12.46 -5.25 12.75
CA VAL A 168 12.91 -4.12 13.59
C VAL A 168 11.89 -3.84 14.69
N LYS A 169 10.59 -3.80 14.38
CA LYS A 169 9.52 -3.60 15.37
C LYS A 169 9.51 -4.71 16.43
N ARG A 170 9.91 -5.93 16.08
CA ARG A 170 10.09 -7.06 17.01
C ARG A 170 11.44 -7.08 17.72
N LYS A 171 12.31 -6.09 17.49
CA LYS A 171 13.70 -6.06 17.98
C LYS A 171 14.57 -7.22 17.49
N ARG A 172 14.19 -7.87 16.38
CA ARG A 172 14.99 -8.93 15.71
C ARG A 172 15.95 -8.29 14.72
N TYR A 173 16.87 -7.48 15.25
CA TYR A 173 17.73 -6.63 14.43
C TYR A 173 18.66 -7.40 13.50
N ASP A 174 19.21 -8.55 13.95
CA ASP A 174 20.10 -9.36 13.12
C ASP A 174 19.34 -10.00 11.93
N ALA A 175 18.08 -10.40 12.12
CA ALA A 175 17.22 -10.87 11.03
C ALA A 175 16.88 -9.75 10.04
N ALA A 176 16.59 -8.54 10.54
CA ALA A 176 16.37 -7.36 9.73
C ALA A 176 17.61 -7.02 8.86
N LEU A 177 18.81 -7.06 9.46
CA LEU A 177 20.07 -6.85 8.76
C LEU A 177 20.33 -7.93 7.71
N THR A 178 20.08 -9.20 8.02
CA THR A 178 20.22 -10.31 7.07
C THR A 178 19.33 -10.12 5.84
N ARG A 179 18.06 -9.71 6.03
CA ARG A 179 17.14 -9.41 4.92
C ARG A 179 17.64 -8.21 4.10
N LEU A 180 18.10 -7.15 4.76
CA LEU A 180 18.65 -5.96 4.11
C LEU A 180 19.88 -6.28 3.27
N GLU A 181 20.79 -7.11 3.76
CA GLU A 181 22.00 -7.53 3.04
C GLU A 181 21.67 -8.34 1.78
N LYS A 182 20.73 -9.30 1.90
CA LYS A 182 20.23 -10.06 0.74
C LYS A 182 19.62 -9.14 -0.32
N LEU A 183 18.84 -8.15 0.10
CA LEU A 183 18.25 -7.16 -0.81
C LEU A 183 19.32 -6.26 -1.46
N ALA A 184 20.30 -5.80 -0.68
CA ALA A 184 21.37 -4.94 -1.16
C ALA A 184 22.27 -5.67 -2.18
N ALA A 185 22.45 -6.99 -2.04
CA ALA A 185 23.25 -7.79 -2.97
C ALA A 185 22.68 -7.84 -4.39
N THR A 186 21.36 -7.68 -4.56
CA THR A 186 20.70 -7.69 -5.87
C THR A 186 20.61 -6.29 -6.50
N MET A 187 21.08 -5.25 -5.82
CA MET A 187 20.87 -3.85 -6.21
C MET A 187 22.19 -3.16 -6.56
N PRO A 188 22.25 -2.40 -7.68
CA PRO A 188 23.48 -1.74 -8.11
C PRO A 188 23.86 -0.52 -7.24
N ARG A 189 22.90 0.02 -6.48
CA ARG A 189 23.06 1.25 -5.67
C ARG A 189 22.99 0.89 -4.19
N LYS A 190 24.04 1.23 -3.44
CA LYS A 190 24.24 0.75 -2.06
C LYS A 190 23.98 1.83 -1.00
N GLU A 191 23.94 3.10 -1.39
CA GLU A 191 23.94 4.26 -0.48
C GLU A 191 22.72 4.23 0.46
N SER A 192 21.53 4.00 -0.09
CA SER A 192 20.28 3.93 0.66
C SER A 192 20.20 2.71 1.58
N PHE A 193 20.76 1.57 1.17
CA PHE A 193 20.79 0.37 2.00
C PHE A 193 21.79 0.49 3.14
N LEU A 194 22.93 1.16 2.92
CA LEU A 194 23.90 1.47 3.98
C LEU A 194 23.32 2.46 5.01
N LEU A 195 22.54 3.44 4.55
CA LEU A 195 21.77 4.32 5.45
C LEU A 195 20.81 3.49 6.31
N LYS A 196 19.98 2.65 5.67
CA LYS A 196 19.00 1.81 6.38
C LYS A 196 19.68 0.85 7.37
N ARG A 197 20.85 0.30 7.02
CA ARG A 197 21.68 -0.52 7.91
C ARG A 197 22.09 0.27 9.16
N GLY A 198 22.57 1.49 8.98
CA GLY A 198 22.91 2.38 10.09
C GLY A 198 21.71 2.70 10.98
N GLU A 199 20.52 2.95 10.41
CA GLU A 199 19.29 3.20 11.17
C GLU A 199 18.84 1.98 12.00
N ILE A 200 18.94 0.77 11.44
CA ILE A 200 18.63 -0.48 12.15
C ILE A 200 19.61 -0.67 13.32
N LEU A 201 20.91 -0.52 13.07
CA LEU A 201 21.96 -0.64 14.10
C LEU A 201 21.81 0.40 15.21
N LEU A 202 21.43 1.63 14.85
CA LEU A 202 21.16 2.69 15.81
C LEU A 202 19.98 2.34 16.71
N THR A 203 18.89 1.83 16.12
CA THR A 203 17.70 1.35 16.84
C THR A 203 18.03 0.16 17.74
N ALA A 204 18.97 -0.69 17.31
CA ALA A 204 19.52 -1.79 18.10
C ALA A 204 20.45 -1.35 19.25
N GLY A 205 20.77 -0.06 19.36
CA GLY A 205 21.72 0.46 20.34
C GLY A 205 23.19 0.26 19.96
N LYS A 206 23.48 -0.34 18.81
CA LYS A 206 24.83 -0.59 18.26
C LYS A 206 25.40 0.68 17.62
N LYS A 207 25.59 1.74 18.42
CA LYS A 207 25.92 3.10 17.95
C LYS A 207 27.18 3.17 17.10
N CYS A 208 28.20 2.38 17.41
CA CYS A 208 29.47 2.42 16.69
C CYS A 208 29.41 1.71 15.34
N GLU A 209 28.72 0.58 15.28
CA GLU A 209 28.42 -0.08 14.01
C GLU A 209 27.52 0.79 13.13
N ALA A 210 26.53 1.46 13.73
CA ALA A 210 25.67 2.43 13.03
C ALA A 210 26.49 3.58 12.44
N ARG A 211 27.40 4.17 13.24
CA ARG A 211 28.32 5.21 12.77
C ARG A 211 29.16 4.72 11.58
N LYS A 212 29.70 3.51 11.64
CA LYS A 212 30.47 2.92 10.54
C LYS A 212 29.62 2.79 9.27
N ALA A 213 28.41 2.27 9.37
CA ALA A 213 27.48 2.14 8.24
C ALA A 213 27.12 3.51 7.61
N PHE A 214 26.95 4.55 8.42
CA PHE A 214 26.69 5.90 7.93
C PHE A 214 27.90 6.53 7.21
N ILE A 215 29.12 6.26 7.66
CA ILE A 215 30.35 6.66 6.95
C ILE A 215 30.45 5.92 5.61
N GLU A 216 30.21 4.61 5.60
CA GLU A 216 30.17 3.81 4.37
C GLU A 216 29.13 4.35 3.38
N SER A 217 27.95 4.75 3.86
CA SER A 217 26.91 5.39 3.04
C SER A 217 27.37 6.73 2.46
N LEU A 218 27.98 7.61 3.26
CA LEU A 218 28.52 8.89 2.78
C LEU A 218 29.60 8.71 1.72
N ASN A 219 30.55 7.80 1.95
CA ASN A 219 31.60 7.50 0.99
C ASN A 219 31.01 6.99 -0.32
N ALA A 220 30.00 6.10 -0.26
CA ALA A 220 29.31 5.61 -1.44
C ALA A 220 28.67 6.75 -2.24
N ILE A 221 28.02 7.73 -1.59
CA ILE A 221 27.50 8.94 -2.27
C ILE A 221 28.63 9.73 -2.95
N GLU A 222 29.78 9.88 -2.30
CA GLU A 222 30.89 10.68 -2.82
C GLU A 222 31.59 10.05 -4.03
N THR A 223 31.50 8.73 -4.16
CA THR A 223 31.98 7.99 -5.35
C THR A 223 31.05 8.09 -6.56
N LEU A 224 29.83 8.63 -6.41
CA LEU A 224 28.92 8.87 -7.52
C LEU A 224 29.38 10.06 -8.38
N SER A 225 28.95 10.08 -9.65
CA SER A 225 29.19 11.21 -10.53
C SER A 225 28.57 12.51 -9.99
N ASP A 226 29.14 13.67 -10.37
CA ASP A 226 28.70 14.98 -9.88
C ASP A 226 27.21 15.24 -10.10
N PHE A 227 26.70 14.89 -11.29
CA PHE A 227 25.26 14.99 -11.58
C PHE A 227 24.42 14.18 -10.58
N ARG A 228 24.86 12.95 -10.27
CA ARG A 228 24.10 12.05 -9.38
C ARG A 228 24.18 12.53 -7.95
N LYS A 229 25.37 12.81 -7.41
CA LYS A 229 25.50 13.20 -6.01
C LYS A 229 24.79 14.52 -5.67
N ASN A 230 24.54 15.38 -6.66
CA ASN A 230 23.86 16.67 -6.49
C ASN A 230 22.32 16.62 -6.62
N VAL A 231 21.71 15.46 -6.88
CA VAL A 231 20.24 15.37 -6.86
C VAL A 231 19.70 15.62 -5.45
N ARG A 232 18.55 16.28 -5.36
CA ARG A 232 17.94 16.70 -4.08
C ARG A 232 17.87 15.58 -3.04
N ALA A 233 17.45 14.38 -3.44
CA ALA A 233 17.32 13.23 -2.54
C ALA A 233 18.66 12.85 -1.88
N LEU A 234 19.76 12.81 -2.65
CA LEU A 234 21.08 12.46 -2.13
C LEU A 234 21.69 13.59 -1.30
N GLN A 235 21.40 14.85 -1.61
CA GLN A 235 21.79 15.99 -0.78
C GLN A 235 21.08 16.00 0.57
N THR A 236 19.78 15.68 0.59
CA THR A 236 19.02 15.50 1.83
C THR A 236 19.59 14.35 2.66
N MET A 237 19.91 13.22 2.01
CA MET A 237 20.53 12.06 2.68
C MET A 237 21.90 12.40 3.25
N LYS A 238 22.77 13.08 2.48
CA LYS A 238 24.09 13.54 2.93
C LYS A 238 23.98 14.44 4.15
N THR A 239 23.07 15.40 4.13
CA THR A 239 22.81 16.31 5.25
C THR A 239 22.37 15.54 6.51
N HIS A 240 21.48 14.56 6.35
CA HIS A 240 21.02 13.71 7.45
C HIS A 240 22.18 12.90 8.07
N LEU A 241 22.97 12.24 7.24
CA LEU A 241 24.15 11.47 7.66
C LEU A 241 25.16 12.35 8.40
N GLN A 242 25.49 13.52 7.87
CA GLN A 242 26.41 14.47 8.50
C GLN A 242 25.90 14.96 9.85
N LYS A 243 24.59 15.22 9.98
CA LYS A 243 23.97 15.59 11.25
C LYS A 243 24.15 14.50 12.30
N PHE A 244 23.89 13.24 11.94
CA PHE A 244 24.09 12.11 12.85
C PHE A 244 25.56 12.00 13.29
N LEU A 245 26.49 12.07 12.34
CA LEU A 245 27.93 11.89 12.64
C LEU A 245 28.50 13.00 13.53
N LYS A 246 27.92 14.21 13.51
CA LYS A 246 28.26 15.29 14.44
C LYS A 246 27.74 15.02 15.86
N GLN A 247 26.55 14.42 15.97
CA GLN A 247 25.92 14.10 17.26
C GLN A 247 26.54 12.86 17.93
N THR A 248 27.28 12.05 17.17
CA THR A 248 27.92 10.82 17.67
C THR A 248 29.43 10.83 17.37
N PRO A 249 30.25 11.61 18.12
CA PRO A 249 31.69 11.71 17.90
C PRO A 249 32.41 10.35 17.99
N SER A 250 33.55 10.22 17.30
CA SER A 250 34.36 8.99 17.30
C SER A 250 34.81 8.56 18.69
N LYS A 251 35.07 9.51 19.59
CA LYS A 251 35.48 9.24 20.98
C LYS A 251 34.43 8.52 21.82
N ASN A 252 33.17 8.48 21.37
CA ASN A 252 32.11 7.72 22.04
C ASN A 252 32.06 6.26 21.57
N CYS A 253 33.09 5.81 20.84
CA CYS A 253 33.24 4.48 20.27
C CYS A 253 34.59 3.81 20.60
N GLU A 254 35.36 4.41 21.50
CA GLU A 254 36.52 3.81 22.20
C GLU A 254 36.07 3.37 23.59
#